data_AF-A0A174ZP63-F1
#
_entry.id   AF-A0A174ZP63-F1
#
_cell.length_a   1.000
_cell.length_b   1.000
_cell.length_c   1.000
_cell.angle_alpha   90.00
_cell.angle_beta   90.00
_cell.angle_gamma   90.00
#
_symmetry.space_group_name_H-M   'P 1'
#
loop_
_entity.id
_entity.type
_entity.pdbx_description
1 polymer ?
#
loop_
_entity_poly.entity_id
_entity_poly.type
_entity_poly.pdbx_seq_one_letter_code
_entity_poly.pdbx_strand_id
1 'polypeptide(L)' 'MDLVKIGKYIAGKRKALGMTQKQLAEKLNMSDKSVSKWERGGSLR' A
#
# COMPACT_ATOMS: atom_id res chain seq x y z
N MET A 1 -15.67 6.38 -0.20
CA MET A 1 -14.53 5.68 -0.86
C MET A 1 -13.88 4.79 0.20
N ASP A 2 -14.08 3.47 0.13
CA ASP A 2 -13.60 2.54 1.16
C ASP A 2 -12.08 2.36 1.09
N LEU A 3 -11.33 3.13 1.90
CA LEU A 3 -9.87 3.03 2.00
C LEU A 3 -9.41 1.60 2.32
N VAL A 4 -10.24 0.83 3.03
CA VAL A 4 -10.00 -0.59 3.34
C VAL A 4 -10.00 -1.46 2.08
N LYS A 5 -10.92 -1.23 1.13
CA LYS A 5 -10.94 -1.96 -0.15
C LYS A 5 -9.73 -1.61 -1.00
N ILE A 6 -9.37 -0.32 -1.07
CA ILE A 6 -8.19 0.14 -1.82
C ILE A 6 -6.91 -0.44 -1.23
N GLY A 7 -6.77 -0.43 0.10
CA GLY A 7 -5.63 -1.02 0.81
C GLY A 7 -5.44 -2.50 0.51
N LYS A 8 -6.53 -3.28 0.59
CA LYS A 8 -6.51 -4.70 0.23
C LYS A 8 -6.16 -4.94 -1.23
N TYR A 9 -6.68 -4.11 -2.13
CA TYR A 9 -6.37 -4.19 -3.56
C TYR A 9 -4.89 -3.92 -3.84
N ILE A 10 -4.32 -2.86 -3.28
CA ILE A 10 -2.90 -2.51 -3.41
C ILE A 10 -2.04 -3.65 -2.85
N ALA A 11 -2.36 -4.17 -1.67
CA ALA A 11 -1.64 -5.29 -1.07
C ALA A 11 -1.68 -6.55 -1.96
N GLY A 12 -2.85 -6.85 -2.55
CA GLY A 12 -3.03 -7.97 -3.48
C GLY A 12 -2.19 -7.80 -4.74
N LYS A 13 -2.25 -6.64 -5.38
CA LYS A 13 -1.43 -6.31 -6.57
C LYS A 13 0.06 -6.37 -6.26
N ARG A 14 0.48 -5.81 -5.12
CA ARG A 14 1.88 -5.83 -4.68
C ARG A 14 2.39 -7.26 -4.53
N LYS A 15 1.61 -8.12 -3.85
CA LYS A 15 1.96 -9.54 -3.68
C LYS A 15 1.97 -10.30 -5.00
N ALA A 16 1.02 -10.04 -5.89
CA ALA A 16 0.98 -10.66 -7.22
C ALA A 16 2.20 -10.27 -8.08
N LEU A 17 2.77 -9.09 -7.85
CA LEU A 17 3.99 -8.61 -8.50
C LEU A 17 5.27 -9.01 -7.76
N GLY A 18 5.19 -9.77 -6.64
CA GLY A 18 6.34 -10.16 -5.84
C GLY A 18 7.06 -8.98 -5.16
N MET A 19 6.39 -7.84 -5.01
CA MET A 19 7.00 -6.61 -4.51
C MET A 19 6.93 -6.49 -2.98
N THR A 20 7.92 -5.86 -2.38
CA THR A 20 7.88 -5.44 -0.97
C THR A 20 7.19 -4.09 -0.80
N GLN A 21 6.75 -3.76 0.41
CA GLN A 21 6.15 -2.45 0.69
C GLN A 21 7.13 -1.31 0.38
N LYS A 22 8.44 -1.52 0.62
CA LYS A 22 9.51 -0.58 0.29
C LYS A 22 9.63 -0.35 -1.22
N GLN A 23 9.63 -1.41 -2.03
CA GLN A 23 9.70 -1.28 -3.49
C GLN A 23 8.48 -0.56 -4.07
N LEU A 24 7.29 -0.83 -3.52
CA LEU A 24 6.08 -0.10 -3.91
C LEU A 24 6.16 1.37 -3.49
N ALA A 25 6.69 1.65 -2.29
CA ALA A 25 6.89 3.00 -1.77
C ALA A 25 7.89 3.80 -2.63
N GLU A 26 9.03 3.20 -2.99
CA GLU A 26 10.02 3.79 -3.91
C GLU A 26 9.41 4.15 -5.26
N LYS A 27 8.61 3.26 -5.85
CA LYS A 27 7.92 3.52 -7.13
C LYS A 27 6.90 4.65 -7.05
N LEU A 28 6.25 4.81 -5.89
CA LEU A 28 5.24 5.84 -5.67
C LEU A 28 5.84 7.13 -5.09
N ASN A 29 7.16 7.17 -4.89
CA ASN A 29 7.87 8.25 -4.22
C ASN A 29 7.26 8.59 -2.83
N MET A 30 6.89 7.53 -2.12
CA MET A 30 6.21 7.55 -0.84
C MET A 30 7.07 6.87 0.22
N SER A 31 6.74 7.05 1.50
CA SER A 31 7.34 6.24 2.56
C SER A 31 6.73 4.84 2.62
N ASP A 32 7.54 3.85 2.98
CA ASP A 32 7.11 2.48 3.29
C ASP A 32 6.03 2.47 4.39
N LYS A 33 6.15 3.39 5.36
CA LYS A 33 5.13 3.60 6.41
C LYS A 33 3.78 4.01 5.83
N SER A 34 3.76 4.86 4.81
CA SER A 34 2.52 5.29 4.15
C SER A 34 1.85 4.14 3.40
N VAL A 35 2.64 3.35 2.66
CA VAL A 35 2.13 2.14 1.99
C VAL A 35 1.58 1.15 3.01
N SER A 36 2.27 0.96 4.14
CA SER A 36 1.79 0.12 5.24
C SER A 36 0.48 0.63 5.86
N LYS A 37 0.31 1.95 5.97
CA LYS A 37 -0.93 2.59 6.44
C LYS A 37 -2.07 2.31 5.46
N TRP A 38 -1.83 2.45 4.16
CA TRP A 38 -2.80 2.17 3.10
C TRP A 38 -3.24 0.71 3.12
N GLU A 39 -2.31 -0.23 3.12
CA GLU A 39 -2.61 -1.67 3.10
C GLU A 39 -3.42 -2.13 4.33
N ARG A 40 -3.23 -1.48 5.48
CA ARG A 40 -3.96 -1.78 6.72
C ARG A 40 -5.29 -1.03 6.86
N GLY A 41 -5.63 -0.14 5.92
CA GLY A 41 -6.81 0.73 6.03
C GLY A 41 -6.66 1.83 7.08
N GLY A 42 -5.43 2.12 7.52
CA GLY A 42 -5.13 3.24 8.39
C GLY A 42 -5.35 4.55 7.64
N SER A 43 -6.14 5.44 8.23
CA SER A 43 -6.45 6.75 7.66
C SER A 43 -5.19 7.47 7.16
N LEU A 44 -5.24 7.99 5.93
CA LEU A 44 -4.35 9.03 5.40
C LEU A 44 -4.62 10.30 6.22
N ARG A 45 -4.12 10.31 7.46
CA ARG A 45 -3.93 11.51 8.24
C ARG A 45 -2.47 11.89 8.16
#